data_AF-A0A954TBE8-F1
#
_entry.id   AF-A0A954TBE8-F1
#
_cell.length_a   1.000
_cell.length_b   1.000
_cell.length_c   1.000
_cell.angle_alpha   90.00
_cell.angle_beta   90.00
_cell.angle_gamma   90.00
#
_symmetry.space_group_name_H-M   'P 1'
#
loop_
_entity.id
_entity.type
_entity.pdbx_description
1 polymer ?
#
loop_
_entity_poly.entity_id
_entity_poly.type
_entity_poly.pdbx_seq_one_letter_code
_entity_poly.pdbx_strand_id
1 'polypeptide(L)'
;MNDIYIGLLVLTVCSAGAFFAGRSLARVLSPGWCDLAALTVFAGLVAYILLLWDHVWLARLLPFSNLIIIGNWFPVATGLQAGLVWQRIAHARFRRGLSVTALTVVSFYAVVHPLQGDVPECRNQWSGDVCLQTSPYTCSAASAATLLRAHNLDATEQEMAELCLTRRGTTWQGLYRGLVRKTAGTAWRVEVFNGSVSDLALMGPAPVLLNVGLPVDQEVDPNYIAENGWIPGMRHTVVFFGFTEFREVLMGEPTWGLEHWRLEDLQLLWKGQGLRLVPRDSVEQPGASGPTEIASLWNSLRLTSARPNAVAASRYSVASEATAFRSIED
;
A
#
# COMPACT_ATOMS: atom_id res chain seq x y z
N MET A 1 -1.58 -13.14 -12.94
CA MET A 1 -2.65 -13.96 -12.35
C MET A 1 -2.11 -15.25 -11.77
N ASN A 2 -1.23 -15.99 -12.47
CA ASN A 2 -0.59 -17.21 -11.92
C ASN A 2 0.03 -17.01 -10.52
N ASP A 3 0.61 -15.84 -10.25
CA ASP A 3 1.16 -15.47 -8.95
C ASP A 3 0.13 -15.50 -7.81
N ILE A 4 -1.09 -15.00 -8.07
CA ILE A 4 -2.19 -14.98 -7.10
C ILE A 4 -2.66 -16.40 -6.82
N TYR A 5 -2.86 -17.23 -7.85
CA TYR A 5 -3.29 -18.62 -7.68
C TYR A 5 -2.28 -19.46 -6.89
N ILE A 6 -0.98 -19.27 -7.14
CA ILE A 6 0.08 -19.91 -6.36
C ILE A 6 0.01 -19.44 -4.89
N GLY A 7 -0.20 -18.13 -4.66
CA GLY A 7 -0.37 -17.59 -3.31
C GLY A 7 -1.56 -18.22 -2.57
N LEU A 8 -2.70 -18.35 -3.25
CA LEU A 8 -3.91 -18.98 -2.71
C LEU A 8 -3.67 -20.45 -2.37
N LEU A 9 -2.98 -21.18 -3.24
CA LEU A 9 -2.63 -22.59 -3.00
C LEU A 9 -1.73 -22.74 -1.77
N VAL A 10 -0.64 -21.95 -1.69
CA VAL A 10 0.27 -21.95 -0.54
C VAL A 10 -0.48 -21.63 0.75
N LEU A 11 -1.30 -20.58 0.74
CA LEU A 11 -2.06 -20.16 1.92
C LEU A 11 -3.08 -21.23 2.35
N THR A 12 -3.72 -21.90 1.40
CA THR A 12 -4.64 -23.01 1.65
C THR A 12 -3.92 -24.20 2.30
N VAL A 13 -2.77 -24.60 1.76
CA VAL A 13 -1.95 -25.70 2.30
C VAL A 13 -1.45 -25.36 3.70
N CYS A 14 -0.93 -24.15 3.92
CA CYS A 14 -0.50 -23.68 5.24
C CYS A 14 -1.65 -23.66 6.25
N SER A 15 -2.83 -23.19 5.85
CA SER A 15 -4.01 -23.13 6.73
C SER A 15 -4.53 -24.52 7.10
N ALA A 16 -4.55 -25.46 6.14
CA ALA A 16 -4.88 -26.86 6.41
C ALA A 16 -3.85 -27.51 7.34
N GLY A 17 -2.56 -27.28 7.10
CA GLY A 17 -1.48 -27.72 7.99
C GLY A 17 -1.64 -27.18 9.41
N ALA A 18 -1.93 -25.89 9.56
CA ALA A 18 -2.18 -25.24 10.83
C ALA A 18 -3.39 -25.83 11.56
N PHE A 19 -4.48 -26.16 10.84
CA PHE A 19 -5.63 -26.87 11.39
C PHE A 19 -5.25 -28.24 11.96
N PHE A 20 -4.52 -29.06 11.20
CA PHE A 20 -4.09 -30.38 11.69
C PHE A 20 -3.10 -30.27 12.86
N ALA A 21 -2.22 -29.26 12.85
CA ALA A 21 -1.31 -28.97 13.95
C ALA A 21 -2.09 -28.58 15.23
N GLY A 22 -3.03 -27.64 15.14
CA GLY A 22 -3.91 -27.25 16.25
C GLY A 22 -4.71 -28.43 16.80
N ARG A 23 -5.27 -29.25 15.90
CA ARG A 23 -6.00 -30.47 16.29
C ARG A 23 -5.11 -31.48 17.00
N SER A 24 -3.86 -31.62 16.58
CA SER A 24 -2.90 -32.56 17.19
C SER A 24 -2.43 -32.05 18.54
N LEU A 25 -2.12 -30.76 18.64
CA LEU A 25 -1.75 -30.08 19.87
C LEU A 25 -2.87 -30.18 20.93
N ALA A 26 -4.12 -29.96 20.54
CA ALA A 26 -5.25 -30.07 21.46
C ALA A 26 -5.51 -31.50 21.98
N ARG A 27 -4.91 -32.55 21.40
CA ARG A 27 -4.99 -33.92 21.95
C ARG A 27 -4.03 -34.14 23.12
N VAL A 28 -2.92 -33.40 23.14
CA VAL A 28 -1.85 -33.57 24.15
C VAL A 28 -1.94 -32.53 25.27
N LEU A 29 -2.55 -31.37 25.01
CA LEU A 29 -2.76 -30.35 26.02
C LEU A 29 -3.91 -30.69 26.97
N SER A 30 -3.77 -30.30 28.23
CA SER A 30 -4.92 -30.27 29.14
C SER A 30 -5.94 -29.21 28.69
N PRO A 31 -7.22 -29.29 29.11
CA PRO A 31 -8.24 -28.34 28.69
C PRO A 31 -7.86 -26.88 28.93
N GLY A 32 -7.29 -26.56 30.10
CA GLY A 32 -6.86 -25.20 30.43
C GLY A 32 -5.74 -24.68 29.53
N TRP A 33 -4.76 -25.53 29.19
CA TRP A 33 -3.69 -25.15 28.26
C TRP A 33 -4.19 -25.00 26.82
N CYS A 34 -5.19 -25.80 26.41
CA CYS A 34 -5.83 -25.64 25.12
C CYS A 34 -6.60 -24.31 25.03
N ASP A 35 -7.33 -23.95 26.09
CA ASP A 35 -8.08 -22.69 26.17
C ASP A 35 -7.12 -21.48 26.16
N LEU A 36 -5.99 -21.56 26.89
CA LEU A 36 -4.94 -20.54 26.86
C LEU A 36 -4.30 -20.41 25.46
N ALA A 37 -3.95 -21.54 24.83
CA ALA A 37 -3.38 -21.51 23.47
C ALA A 37 -4.34 -20.87 22.45
N ALA A 38 -5.62 -21.20 22.53
CA ALA A 38 -6.67 -20.60 21.70
C ALA A 38 -6.81 -19.09 21.93
N LEU A 39 -6.70 -18.63 23.19
CA LEU A 39 -6.71 -17.21 23.52
C LEU A 39 -5.46 -16.50 22.99
N THR A 40 -4.28 -17.13 23.10
CA THR A 40 -3.02 -16.58 22.59
C THR A 40 -3.05 -16.42 21.07
N VAL A 41 -3.55 -17.42 20.33
CA VAL A 41 -3.70 -17.33 18.86
C VAL A 41 -4.64 -16.19 18.49
N PHE A 42 -5.77 -16.05 19.19
CA PHE A 42 -6.70 -14.94 18.97
C PHE A 42 -6.07 -13.57 19.26
N ALA A 43 -5.38 -13.42 20.40
CA ALA A 43 -4.69 -12.18 20.74
C ALA A 43 -3.59 -11.83 19.73
N GLY A 44 -2.83 -12.83 19.26
CA GLY A 44 -1.84 -12.67 18.20
C GLY A 44 -2.47 -12.23 16.87
N LEU A 45 -3.65 -12.76 16.53
CA LEU A 45 -4.41 -12.34 15.34
C LEU A 45 -4.87 -10.88 15.43
N VAL A 46 -5.39 -10.46 16.58
CA VAL A 46 -5.79 -9.06 16.83
C VAL A 46 -4.57 -8.14 16.73
N ALA A 47 -3.45 -8.49 17.36
CA ALA A 47 -2.21 -7.73 17.26
C ALA A 47 -1.70 -7.62 15.82
N TYR A 48 -1.78 -8.72 15.05
CA TYR A 48 -1.44 -8.72 13.63
C TYR A 48 -2.32 -7.75 12.82
N ILE A 49 -3.64 -7.77 13.02
CA ILE A 49 -4.58 -6.87 12.33
C ILE A 49 -4.24 -5.40 12.64
N LEU A 50 -4.00 -5.08 13.91
CA LEU A 50 -3.77 -3.71 14.35
C LEU A 50 -2.39 -3.16 13.97
N LEU A 51 -1.36 -4.01 13.94
CA LEU A 51 0.03 -3.55 13.84
C LEU A 51 0.70 -3.86 12.49
N LEU A 52 0.27 -4.93 11.80
CA LEU A 52 1.02 -5.49 10.66
C LEU A 52 0.22 -5.59 9.37
N TRP A 53 -1.11 -5.77 9.42
CA TRP A 53 -1.93 -6.10 8.25
C TRP A 53 -1.69 -5.18 7.06
N ASP A 54 -1.68 -3.88 7.30
CA ASP A 54 -1.50 -2.87 6.25
C ASP A 54 -0.11 -2.21 6.32
N HIS A 55 0.81 -2.81 7.08
CA HIS A 55 2.17 -2.30 7.21
C HIS A 55 3.04 -2.79 6.06
N VAL A 56 3.66 -1.83 5.39
CA VAL A 56 4.61 -2.03 4.28
C VAL A 56 5.82 -2.90 4.65
N TRP A 57 6.10 -3.12 5.94
CA TRP A 57 7.23 -3.92 6.40
C TRP A 57 7.13 -5.38 5.95
N LEU A 58 5.92 -5.89 5.75
CA LEU A 58 5.70 -7.25 5.27
C LEU A 58 6.30 -7.48 3.87
N ALA A 59 6.39 -6.44 3.06
CA ALA A 59 7.02 -6.50 1.74
C ALA A 59 8.54 -6.69 1.80
N ARG A 60 9.19 -6.29 2.91
CA ARG A 60 10.62 -6.57 3.14
C ARG A 60 10.86 -8.02 3.50
N LEU A 61 9.97 -8.62 4.30
CA LEU A 61 10.08 -10.01 4.73
C LEU A 61 9.70 -10.99 3.61
N LEU A 62 8.68 -10.63 2.82
CA LEU A 62 8.09 -11.45 1.78
C LEU A 62 8.10 -10.68 0.46
N PRO A 63 9.26 -10.56 -0.22
CA PRO A 63 9.41 -9.75 -1.44
C PRO A 63 8.81 -10.43 -2.68
N PHE A 64 7.60 -10.96 -2.58
CA PHE A 64 6.88 -11.66 -3.64
C PHE A 64 5.76 -10.78 -4.20
N SER A 65 5.46 -10.92 -5.50
CA SER A 65 4.40 -10.12 -6.14
C SER A 65 3.00 -10.47 -5.64
N ASN A 66 2.80 -11.63 -5.02
CA ASN A 66 1.52 -12.06 -4.46
C ASN A 66 1.40 -11.75 -2.95
N LEU A 67 2.16 -10.77 -2.45
CA LEU A 67 2.17 -10.33 -1.05
C LEU A 67 0.78 -10.08 -0.49
N ILE A 68 -0.15 -9.54 -1.28
CA ILE A 68 -1.54 -9.31 -0.87
C ILE A 68 -2.25 -10.59 -0.40
N ILE A 69 -1.84 -11.75 -0.92
CA ILE A 69 -2.38 -13.05 -0.53
C ILE A 69 -1.53 -13.68 0.57
N ILE A 70 -0.23 -13.87 0.33
CA ILE A 70 0.65 -14.59 1.27
C ILE A 70 0.91 -13.82 2.57
N GLY A 71 0.77 -12.49 2.51
CA GLY A 71 0.88 -11.62 3.67
C GLY A 71 -0.34 -11.69 4.58
N ASN A 72 -1.48 -12.18 4.08
CA ASN A 72 -2.67 -12.36 4.88
C ASN A 72 -2.55 -13.62 5.76
N TRP A 73 -2.05 -13.45 6.98
CA TRP A 73 -1.87 -14.56 7.94
C TRP A 73 -3.16 -14.98 8.65
N PHE A 74 -4.28 -14.31 8.38
CA PHE A 74 -5.58 -14.61 9.00
C PHE A 74 -6.06 -16.04 8.76
N PRO A 75 -5.96 -16.62 7.54
CA PRO A 75 -6.36 -18.01 7.30
C PRO A 75 -5.54 -19.04 8.05
N VAL A 76 -4.24 -18.79 8.21
CA VAL A 76 -3.36 -19.70 8.94
C VAL A 76 -3.70 -19.69 10.43
N ALA A 77 -3.89 -18.49 11.01
CA ALA A 77 -4.28 -18.33 12.41
C ALA A 77 -5.68 -18.92 12.69
N THR A 78 -6.66 -18.66 11.83
CA THR A 78 -8.02 -19.22 11.99
C THR A 78 -8.06 -20.73 11.72
N GLY A 79 -7.22 -21.25 10.83
CA GLY A 79 -7.01 -22.69 10.64
C GLY A 79 -6.51 -23.33 11.94
N LEU A 80 -5.46 -22.77 12.55
CA LEU A 80 -4.94 -23.21 13.85
C LEU A 80 -6.03 -23.17 14.94
N GLN A 81 -6.76 -22.06 15.03
CA GLN A 81 -7.86 -21.86 15.98
C GLN A 81 -8.96 -22.91 15.79
N ALA A 82 -9.38 -23.16 14.53
CA ALA A 82 -10.38 -24.16 14.20
C ALA A 82 -9.92 -25.57 14.61
N GLY A 83 -8.62 -25.87 14.47
CA GLY A 83 -8.03 -27.13 14.93
C GLY A 83 -8.12 -27.33 16.44
N LEU A 84 -7.79 -26.29 17.21
CA LEU A 84 -7.91 -26.29 18.68
C LEU A 84 -9.37 -26.46 19.13
N VAL A 85 -10.28 -25.67 18.55
CA VAL A 85 -11.72 -25.71 18.86
C VAL A 85 -12.35 -27.06 18.49
N TRP A 86 -11.91 -27.68 17.38
CA TRP A 86 -12.44 -28.96 16.91
C TRP A 86 -12.35 -30.06 17.99
N GLN A 87 -11.24 -30.12 18.71
CA GLN A 87 -11.09 -31.11 19.79
C GLN A 87 -11.81 -30.70 21.07
N ARG A 88 -11.85 -29.40 21.37
CA ARG A 88 -12.49 -28.91 22.59
C ARG A 88 -13.99 -29.18 22.63
N ILE A 89 -14.65 -29.13 21.47
CA ILE A 89 -16.11 -29.37 21.32
C ILE A 89 -16.36 -30.82 20.85
N ALA A 90 -15.73 -31.81 21.49
CA ALA A 90 -15.82 -33.21 21.06
C ALA A 90 -17.26 -33.79 21.13
N HIS A 91 -18.03 -33.41 22.14
CA HIS A 91 -19.34 -34.02 22.44
C HIS A 91 -20.50 -33.48 21.60
N ALA A 92 -20.39 -32.27 21.03
CA ALA A 92 -21.46 -31.61 20.29
C ALA A 92 -21.09 -31.44 18.81
N ARG A 93 -21.31 -32.51 18.02
CA ARG A 93 -20.94 -32.57 16.59
C ARG A 93 -21.44 -31.37 15.78
N PHE A 94 -22.68 -30.93 16.04
CA PHE A 94 -23.28 -29.77 15.38
C PHE A 94 -22.54 -28.46 15.71
N ARG A 95 -22.36 -28.15 16.99
CA ARG A 95 -21.63 -26.95 17.45
C ARG A 95 -20.21 -26.91 16.90
N ARG A 96 -19.53 -28.07 16.90
CA ARG A 96 -18.19 -28.23 16.34
C ARG A 96 -18.14 -27.90 14.86
N GLY A 97 -19.07 -28.48 14.07
CA GLY A 97 -19.18 -28.20 12.65
C GLY A 97 -19.45 -26.72 12.39
N LEU A 98 -20.42 -26.13 13.09
CA LEU A 98 -20.78 -24.73 12.96
C LEU A 98 -19.61 -23.78 13.22
N SER A 99 -18.86 -23.98 14.32
CA SER A 99 -17.72 -23.12 14.65
C SER A 99 -16.60 -23.19 13.63
N VAL A 100 -16.24 -24.40 13.15
CA VAL A 100 -15.19 -24.54 12.13
C VAL A 100 -15.64 -23.96 10.80
N THR A 101 -16.89 -24.22 10.38
CA THR A 101 -17.43 -23.63 9.15
C THR A 101 -17.44 -22.11 9.22
N ALA A 102 -17.87 -21.51 10.34
CA ALA A 102 -17.87 -20.07 10.51
C ALA A 102 -16.45 -19.47 10.37
N LEU A 103 -15.44 -20.06 11.04
CA LEU A 103 -14.05 -19.64 10.91
C LEU A 103 -13.54 -19.78 9.47
N THR A 104 -13.86 -20.88 8.79
CA THR A 104 -13.48 -21.09 7.38
C THR A 104 -14.13 -20.05 6.46
N VAL A 105 -15.41 -19.72 6.66
CA VAL A 105 -16.11 -18.70 5.85
C VAL A 105 -15.49 -17.33 6.04
N VAL A 106 -15.26 -16.90 7.28
CA VAL A 106 -14.63 -15.60 7.58
C VAL A 106 -13.20 -15.56 7.03
N SER A 107 -12.44 -16.64 7.18
CA SER A 107 -11.10 -16.78 6.59
C SER A 107 -11.12 -16.66 5.08
N PHE A 108 -12.05 -17.33 4.41
CA PHE A 108 -12.16 -17.29 2.96
C PHE A 108 -12.53 -15.88 2.49
N TYR A 109 -13.50 -15.25 3.15
CA TYR A 109 -13.89 -13.87 2.87
C TYR A 109 -12.72 -12.91 3.02
N ALA A 110 -11.93 -13.01 4.09
CA ALA A 110 -10.78 -12.14 4.34
C ALA A 110 -9.72 -12.20 3.23
N VAL A 111 -9.58 -13.33 2.52
CA VAL A 111 -8.64 -13.51 1.41
C VAL A 111 -9.23 -13.04 0.09
N VAL A 112 -10.51 -13.30 -0.14
CA VAL A 112 -11.17 -13.03 -1.42
C VAL A 112 -11.63 -11.58 -1.53
N HIS A 113 -12.01 -10.95 -0.42
CA HIS A 113 -12.55 -9.58 -0.41
C HIS A 113 -11.65 -8.56 -1.14
N PRO A 114 -10.31 -8.52 -0.94
CA PRO A 114 -9.45 -7.59 -1.69
C PRO A 114 -9.40 -7.84 -3.21
N LEU A 115 -9.84 -9.01 -3.68
CA LEU A 115 -9.87 -9.38 -5.09
C LEU A 115 -11.23 -9.12 -5.76
N GLN A 116 -12.27 -8.81 -4.97
CA GLN A 116 -13.63 -8.60 -5.45
C GLN A 116 -13.83 -7.20 -6.02
N GLY A 117 -14.77 -7.11 -6.97
CA GLY A 117 -15.10 -5.89 -7.70
C GLY A 117 -14.34 -5.78 -9.01
N ASP A 118 -14.67 -4.74 -9.77
CA ASP A 118 -14.09 -4.45 -11.06
C ASP A 118 -12.97 -3.41 -10.93
N VAL A 119 -12.00 -3.50 -11.83
CA VAL A 119 -11.00 -2.44 -11.98
C VAL A 119 -11.72 -1.20 -12.50
N PRO A 120 -11.54 -0.01 -11.91
CA PRO A 120 -12.15 1.21 -12.43
C PRO A 120 -11.65 1.49 -13.86
N GLU A 121 -12.55 1.95 -14.73
CA GLU A 121 -12.16 2.41 -16.07
C GLU A 121 -11.36 3.72 -15.95
N CYS A 122 -10.11 3.67 -16.37
CA CYS A 122 -9.17 4.76 -16.30
C CYS A 122 -8.89 5.33 -17.69
N ARG A 123 -8.49 6.61 -17.77
CA ARG A 123 -8.01 7.23 -19.01
C ARG A 123 -6.55 7.63 -18.84
N ASN A 124 -5.78 7.55 -19.92
CA ASN A 124 -4.37 7.89 -19.88
C ASN A 124 -4.15 9.42 -19.95
N GLN A 125 -4.46 10.14 -18.87
CA GLN A 125 -4.29 11.60 -18.78
C GLN A 125 -2.96 11.97 -18.13
N TRP A 126 -2.30 12.99 -18.67
CA TRP A 126 -0.98 13.45 -18.21
C TRP A 126 -0.94 14.98 -18.14
N SER A 127 -0.34 15.51 -17.08
CA SER A 127 0.06 16.90 -16.93
C SER A 127 1.58 16.96 -16.89
N GLY A 128 2.21 17.24 -18.03
CA GLY A 128 3.65 17.07 -18.20
C GLY A 128 4.06 15.60 -17.99
N ASP A 129 4.90 15.36 -16.99
CA ASP A 129 5.37 14.01 -16.62
C ASP A 129 4.59 13.36 -15.47
N VAL A 130 3.53 14.00 -14.98
CA VAL A 130 2.65 13.45 -13.94
C VAL A 130 1.40 12.86 -14.59
N CYS A 131 1.16 11.57 -14.34
CA CYS A 131 -0.08 10.90 -14.71
C CYS A 131 -1.20 11.36 -13.78
N LEU A 132 -2.27 11.89 -14.36
CA LEU A 132 -3.43 12.32 -13.60
C LEU A 132 -4.38 11.14 -13.35
N GLN A 133 -4.91 11.02 -12.13
CA GLN A 133 -5.95 10.06 -11.82
C GLN A 133 -7.26 10.47 -12.49
N THR A 134 -8.00 9.49 -12.99
CA THR A 134 -9.29 9.71 -13.65
C THR A 134 -10.46 9.08 -12.91
N SER A 135 -10.17 8.44 -11.78
CA SER A 135 -11.11 7.85 -10.83
C SER A 135 -10.72 8.23 -9.39
N PRO A 136 -11.67 8.33 -8.45
CA PRO A 136 -11.36 8.57 -7.03
C PRO A 136 -10.54 7.43 -6.38
N TYR A 137 -10.43 6.27 -7.04
CA TYR A 137 -9.83 5.07 -6.46
C TYR A 137 -8.39 4.79 -6.94
N THR A 138 -7.87 5.59 -7.86
CA THR A 138 -6.69 5.27 -8.68
C THR A 138 -5.48 6.16 -8.42
N CYS A 139 -5.48 6.97 -7.35
CA CYS A 139 -4.35 7.81 -6.97
C CYS A 139 -3.01 7.04 -6.93
N SER A 140 -3.00 5.85 -6.30
CA SER A 140 -1.82 4.98 -6.26
C SER A 140 -1.40 4.45 -7.63
N ALA A 141 -2.35 4.13 -8.51
CA ALA A 141 -2.06 3.64 -9.85
C ALA A 141 -1.47 4.73 -10.76
N ALA A 142 -2.05 5.93 -10.73
CA ALA A 142 -1.56 7.11 -11.44
C ALA A 142 -0.17 7.55 -10.91
N SER A 143 0.02 7.58 -9.60
CA SER A 143 1.33 7.84 -8.99
C SER A 143 2.36 6.78 -9.36
N ALA A 144 1.97 5.50 -9.43
CA ALA A 144 2.87 4.44 -9.90
C ALA A 144 3.27 4.63 -11.36
N ALA A 145 2.33 5.00 -12.24
CA ALA A 145 2.62 5.31 -13.64
C ALA A 145 3.57 6.52 -13.76
N THR A 146 3.37 7.56 -12.95
CA THR A 146 4.27 8.72 -12.84
C THR A 146 5.68 8.29 -12.43
N LEU A 147 5.81 7.48 -11.38
CA LEU A 147 7.09 6.94 -10.92
C LEU A 147 7.78 6.14 -12.04
N LEU A 148 7.06 5.25 -12.71
CA LEU A 148 7.61 4.42 -13.78
C LEU A 148 8.10 5.27 -14.96
N ARG A 149 7.33 6.28 -15.38
CA ARG A 149 7.75 7.22 -16.43
C ARG A 149 9.02 7.97 -16.06
N ALA A 150 9.15 8.38 -14.81
CA ALA A 150 10.36 9.04 -14.30
C ALA A 150 11.61 8.14 -14.36
N HIS A 151 11.43 6.82 -14.50
CA HIS A 151 12.47 5.83 -14.74
C HIS A 151 12.52 5.31 -16.19
N ASN A 152 11.90 6.04 -17.13
CA ASN A 152 11.78 5.69 -18.55
C ASN A 152 11.08 4.33 -18.78
N LEU A 153 10.11 3.99 -17.94
CA LEU A 153 9.25 2.82 -18.09
C LEU A 153 7.83 3.29 -18.45
N ASP A 154 7.37 2.97 -19.65
CA ASP A 154 6.01 3.32 -20.08
C ASP A 154 4.98 2.54 -19.26
N ALA A 155 4.02 3.25 -18.67
CA ALA A 155 2.87 2.68 -18.00
C ALA A 155 1.68 3.63 -18.10
N THR A 156 0.47 3.08 -18.18
CA THR A 156 -0.77 3.88 -18.12
C THR A 156 -1.42 3.75 -16.75
N GLU A 157 -2.30 4.69 -16.40
CA GLU A 157 -3.14 4.57 -15.19
C GLU A 157 -3.92 3.24 -15.19
N GLN A 158 -4.56 2.90 -16.32
CA GLN A 158 -5.36 1.67 -16.47
C GLN A 158 -4.52 0.41 -16.22
N GLU A 159 -3.36 0.32 -16.87
CA GLU A 159 -2.45 -0.82 -16.68
C GLU A 159 -2.03 -0.96 -15.22
N MET A 160 -1.68 0.16 -14.57
CA MET A 160 -1.30 0.13 -13.17
C MET A 160 -2.47 -0.19 -12.25
N ALA A 161 -3.70 0.26 -12.55
CA ALA A 161 -4.88 -0.11 -11.77
C ALA A 161 -5.14 -1.63 -11.81
N GLU A 162 -4.95 -2.27 -12.97
CA GLU A 162 -5.06 -3.72 -13.13
C GLU A 162 -3.94 -4.47 -12.38
N LEU A 163 -2.70 -4.03 -12.55
CA LEU A 163 -1.54 -4.64 -11.92
C LEU A 163 -1.54 -4.45 -10.40
N CYS A 164 -2.05 -3.32 -9.91
CA CYS A 164 -2.17 -3.03 -8.48
C CYS A 164 -3.40 -3.67 -7.84
N LEU A 165 -4.28 -4.31 -8.62
CA LEU A 165 -5.57 -4.82 -8.17
C LEU A 165 -6.44 -3.71 -7.54
N THR A 166 -6.41 -2.52 -8.12
CA THR A 166 -7.22 -1.38 -7.70
C THR A 166 -8.70 -1.69 -7.86
N ARG A 167 -9.48 -1.43 -6.80
CA ARG A 167 -10.93 -1.61 -6.76
C ARG A 167 -11.55 -0.35 -6.16
N ARG A 168 -12.03 -0.41 -4.92
CA ARG A 168 -12.43 0.75 -4.11
C ARG A 168 -11.22 1.36 -3.40
N GLY A 169 -10.21 1.69 -4.19
CA GLY A 169 -8.88 2.11 -3.72
C GLY A 169 -7.81 1.07 -4.01
N THR A 170 -6.58 1.41 -3.63
CA THR A 170 -5.40 0.57 -3.82
C THR A 170 -4.69 0.38 -2.48
N THR A 171 -4.49 -0.86 -2.06
CA THR A 171 -3.70 -1.15 -0.85
C THR A 171 -2.21 -0.99 -1.15
N TRP A 172 -1.39 -0.75 -0.12
CA TRP A 172 0.06 -0.68 -0.30
C TRP A 172 0.66 -1.97 -0.87
N GLN A 173 0.11 -3.12 -0.46
CA GLN A 173 0.51 -4.43 -0.99
C GLN A 173 0.13 -4.58 -2.46
N GLY A 174 -1.03 -4.05 -2.86
CA GLY A 174 -1.46 -3.96 -4.25
C GLY A 174 -0.52 -3.08 -5.08
N LEU A 175 -0.20 -1.88 -4.59
CA LEU A 175 0.75 -0.97 -5.25
C LEU A 175 2.15 -1.60 -5.39
N TYR A 176 2.67 -2.21 -4.33
CA TYR A 176 3.93 -2.96 -4.38
C TYR A 176 3.89 -4.09 -5.43
N ARG A 177 2.82 -4.89 -5.43
CA ARG A 177 2.59 -5.94 -6.43
C ARG A 177 2.65 -5.36 -7.84
N GLY A 178 1.92 -4.27 -8.10
CA GLY A 178 1.84 -3.68 -9.43
C GLY A 178 3.20 -3.25 -9.95
N LEU A 179 3.97 -2.56 -9.12
CA LEU A 179 5.34 -2.15 -9.46
C LEU A 179 6.28 -3.36 -9.67
N VAL A 180 6.23 -4.38 -8.81
CA VAL A 180 7.05 -5.59 -8.95
C VAL A 180 6.74 -6.31 -10.26
N ARG A 181 5.45 -6.39 -10.63
CA ARG A 181 5.02 -6.99 -11.89
C ARG A 181 5.47 -6.17 -13.09
N LYS A 182 5.34 -4.84 -13.03
CA LYS A 182 5.70 -3.94 -14.13
C LYS A 182 7.21 -3.83 -14.35
N THR A 183 8.00 -3.98 -13.29
CA THR A 183 9.47 -3.95 -13.34
C THR A 183 10.10 -5.33 -13.54
N ALA A 184 9.28 -6.39 -13.69
CA ALA A 184 9.80 -7.73 -13.95
C ALA A 184 10.52 -7.76 -15.31
N GLY A 185 11.79 -8.18 -15.31
CA GLY A 185 12.62 -8.23 -16.52
C GLY A 185 13.27 -6.90 -16.91
N THR A 186 13.12 -5.85 -16.10
CA THR A 186 13.84 -4.58 -16.31
C THR A 186 15.06 -4.46 -15.39
N ALA A 187 15.87 -3.42 -15.60
CA ALA A 187 17.01 -3.08 -14.74
C ALA A 187 16.60 -2.58 -13.35
N TRP A 188 15.31 -2.44 -13.06
CA TRP A 188 14.79 -1.89 -11.82
C TRP A 188 14.21 -2.99 -10.92
N ARG A 189 14.34 -2.79 -9.61
CA ARG A 189 13.61 -3.52 -8.58
C ARG A 189 12.91 -2.53 -7.65
N VAL A 190 11.81 -2.98 -7.05
CA VAL A 190 11.05 -2.18 -6.10
C VAL A 190 11.68 -2.33 -4.72
N GLU A 191 11.99 -1.21 -4.07
CA GLU A 191 12.46 -1.17 -2.70
C GLU A 191 11.44 -0.47 -1.82
N VAL A 192 11.23 -1.07 -0.65
CA VAL A 192 10.42 -0.54 0.43
C VAL A 192 11.30 0.20 1.43
N PHE A 193 11.02 1.47 1.66
CA PHE A 193 11.75 2.26 2.65
C PHE A 193 10.83 2.87 3.70
N ASN A 194 11.40 3.11 4.88
CA ASN A 194 10.79 3.89 5.95
C ASN A 194 11.82 4.91 6.43
N GLY A 195 11.37 6.08 6.90
CA GLY A 195 12.26 7.12 7.39
C GLY A 195 11.54 8.41 7.78
N SER A 196 12.34 9.39 8.15
CA SER A 196 11.97 10.77 8.43
C SER A 196 12.18 11.66 7.19
N VAL A 197 11.63 12.88 7.20
CA VAL A 197 11.84 13.85 6.11
C VAL A 197 13.32 14.16 5.88
N SER A 198 14.12 14.12 6.95
CA SER A 198 15.58 14.23 6.87
C SER A 198 16.20 13.06 6.10
N ASP A 199 15.69 11.84 6.27
CA ASP A 199 16.16 10.68 5.50
C ASP A 199 15.84 10.83 4.01
N LEU A 200 14.68 11.39 3.64
CA LEU A 200 14.37 11.71 2.23
C LEU A 200 15.38 12.69 1.63
N ALA A 201 15.79 13.70 2.40
CA ALA A 201 16.79 14.67 1.93
C ALA A 201 18.14 14.00 1.64
N LEU A 202 18.50 12.97 2.41
CA LEU A 202 19.72 12.20 2.24
C LEU A 202 19.65 11.20 1.07
N MET A 203 18.45 10.78 0.63
CA MET A 203 18.29 9.88 -0.52
C MET A 203 18.67 10.54 -1.86
N GLY A 204 18.71 11.87 -1.90
CA GLY A 204 18.99 12.62 -3.12
C GLY A 204 17.76 12.76 -4.05
N PRO A 205 17.96 13.33 -5.25
CA PRO A 205 16.87 13.61 -6.19
C PRO A 205 16.46 12.34 -6.93
N ALA A 206 15.75 11.43 -6.26
CA ALA A 206 15.18 10.24 -6.87
C ALA A 206 13.66 10.24 -6.64
N PRO A 207 12.85 10.02 -7.70
CA PRO A 207 11.42 9.86 -7.56
C PRO A 207 11.09 8.70 -6.62
N VAL A 208 10.23 8.97 -5.64
CA VAL A 208 9.72 7.94 -4.73
C VAL A 208 8.24 8.12 -4.50
N LEU A 209 7.52 7.03 -4.27
CA LEU A 209 6.12 7.07 -3.83
C LEU A 209 6.06 7.25 -2.33
N LEU A 210 5.28 8.24 -1.88
CA LEU A 210 5.01 8.49 -0.48
C LEU A 210 3.55 8.18 -0.16
N ASN A 211 3.33 7.54 0.98
CA ASN A 211 2.00 7.43 1.59
C ASN A 211 1.77 8.61 2.52
N VAL A 212 0.85 9.47 2.11
CA VAL A 212 0.53 10.73 2.77
C VAL A 212 -0.92 10.72 3.23
N GLY A 213 -1.24 11.50 4.27
CA GLY A 213 -2.61 11.67 4.74
C GLY A 213 -2.67 12.35 6.08
N LEU A 214 -3.85 12.81 6.48
CA LEU A 214 -4.06 13.40 7.79
C LEU A 214 -4.29 12.29 8.85
N PRO A 215 -3.67 12.38 10.04
CA PRO A 215 -4.01 11.48 11.14
C PRO A 215 -5.46 11.70 11.59
N VAL A 216 -6.11 10.65 12.09
CA VAL A 216 -7.50 10.74 12.61
C VAL A 216 -7.57 11.54 13.91
N ASP A 217 -6.55 11.39 14.77
CA ASP A 217 -6.60 11.87 16.16
C ASP A 217 -5.78 13.16 16.39
N GLN A 218 -5.39 13.86 15.32
CA GLN A 218 -4.60 15.09 15.43
C GLN A 218 -5.44 16.30 15.01
N GLU A 219 -5.49 17.32 15.86
CA GLU A 219 -6.00 18.63 15.45
C GLU A 219 -5.07 19.22 14.40
N VAL A 220 -5.62 19.50 13.22
CA VAL A 220 -4.93 20.08 12.08
C VAL A 220 -5.64 21.35 11.64
N ASP A 221 -4.91 22.23 10.95
CA ASP A 221 -5.49 23.46 10.41
C ASP A 221 -6.72 23.11 9.55
N PRO A 222 -7.91 23.67 9.85
CA PRO A 222 -9.13 23.45 9.06
C PRO A 222 -8.96 23.70 7.57
N ASN A 223 -8.00 24.52 7.15
CA ASN A 223 -7.70 24.81 5.76
C ASN A 223 -7.31 23.54 4.97
N TYR A 224 -6.61 22.56 5.58
CA TYR A 224 -6.30 21.29 4.89
C TYR A 224 -7.57 20.54 4.48
N ILE A 225 -8.65 20.65 5.25
CA ILE A 225 -9.92 19.99 4.97
C ILE A 225 -10.76 20.84 4.02
N ALA A 226 -10.91 22.14 4.33
CA ALA A 226 -11.82 23.02 3.63
C ALA A 226 -11.32 23.43 2.23
N GLU A 227 -10.02 23.67 2.08
CA GLU A 227 -9.44 24.20 0.85
C GLU A 227 -8.72 23.11 0.05
N ASN A 228 -7.98 22.23 0.73
CA ASN A 228 -7.20 21.17 0.08
C ASN A 228 -7.93 19.82 -0.03
N GLY A 229 -9.10 19.67 0.61
CA GLY A 229 -9.93 18.48 0.50
C GLY A 229 -9.38 17.23 1.20
N TRP A 230 -8.40 17.36 2.10
CA TRP A 230 -7.88 16.22 2.85
C TRP A 230 -8.92 15.71 3.84
N ILE A 231 -9.09 14.39 3.88
CA ILE A 231 -10.01 13.71 4.80
C ILE A 231 -9.17 12.98 5.87
N PRO A 232 -9.28 13.32 7.16
CA PRO A 232 -8.59 12.60 8.24
C PRO A 232 -8.81 11.08 8.17
N GLY A 233 -7.72 10.32 8.28
CA GLY A 233 -7.71 8.87 8.17
C GLY A 233 -7.68 8.32 6.74
N MET A 234 -8.00 9.14 5.74
CA MET A 234 -7.85 8.77 4.34
C MET A 234 -6.39 8.86 3.93
N ARG A 235 -5.91 7.81 3.26
CA ARG A 235 -4.56 7.75 2.71
C ARG A 235 -4.55 8.14 1.25
N HIS A 236 -3.47 8.76 0.83
CA HIS A 236 -3.24 9.18 -0.54
C HIS A 236 -1.81 8.85 -0.96
N THR A 237 -1.60 8.61 -2.26
CA THR A 237 -0.27 8.26 -2.78
C THR A 237 0.18 9.34 -3.75
N VAL A 238 1.36 9.91 -3.50
CA VAL A 238 1.97 10.99 -4.29
C VAL A 238 3.41 10.62 -4.66
N VAL A 239 3.96 11.28 -5.68
CA VAL A 239 5.37 11.12 -6.06
C VAL A 239 6.20 12.27 -5.48
N PHE A 240 7.20 11.98 -4.67
CA PHE A 240 8.20 12.97 -4.28
C PHE A 240 9.33 12.97 -5.31
N PHE A 241 9.62 14.13 -5.91
CA PHE A 241 10.72 14.29 -6.88
C PHE A 241 12.00 14.85 -6.26
N GLY A 242 11.91 15.49 -5.10
CA GLY A 242 13.08 16.07 -4.42
C GLY A 242 12.79 17.43 -3.80
N PHE A 243 13.80 17.96 -3.11
CA PHE A 243 13.81 19.32 -2.60
C PHE A 243 14.31 20.30 -3.67
N THR A 244 13.63 21.43 -3.81
CA THR A 244 14.03 22.52 -4.71
C THR A 244 15.13 23.39 -4.06
N GLU A 245 15.71 24.30 -4.84
CA GLU A 245 16.70 25.26 -4.33
C GLU A 245 16.13 26.20 -3.24
N PHE A 246 14.81 26.42 -3.26
CA PHE A 246 14.09 27.27 -2.30
C PHE A 246 13.60 26.50 -1.06
N ARG A 247 14.09 25.28 -0.83
CA ARG A 247 13.67 24.38 0.26
C ARG A 247 12.18 23.99 0.22
N GLU A 248 11.54 24.15 -0.92
CA GLU A 248 10.22 23.58 -1.18
C GLU A 248 10.38 22.12 -1.60
N VAL A 249 9.28 21.38 -1.55
CA VAL A 249 9.21 19.98 -1.94
C VAL A 249 8.48 19.88 -3.27
N LEU A 250 9.13 19.33 -4.29
CA LEU A 250 8.49 19.09 -5.58
C LEU A 250 7.74 17.75 -5.54
N MET A 251 6.42 17.80 -5.73
CA MET A 251 5.52 16.66 -5.64
C MET A 251 4.79 16.45 -6.99
N GLY A 252 4.57 15.19 -7.35
CA GLY A 252 3.62 14.77 -8.37
C GLY A 252 2.35 14.32 -7.69
N GLU A 253 1.34 15.18 -7.73
CA GLU A 253 0.01 14.94 -7.21
C GLU A 253 -0.89 14.38 -8.33
N PRO A 254 -1.33 13.09 -8.31
CA PRO A 254 -2.25 12.55 -9.30
C PRO A 254 -3.54 13.36 -9.56
N THR A 255 -4.04 14.20 -8.65
CA THR A 255 -5.24 15.01 -8.97
C THR A 255 -4.90 16.26 -9.78
N TRP A 256 -3.79 16.93 -9.47
CA TRP A 256 -3.50 18.29 -9.94
C TRP A 256 -2.26 18.42 -10.83
N GLY A 257 -1.38 17.41 -10.84
CA GLY A 257 -0.11 17.42 -11.57
C GLY A 257 1.07 17.78 -10.66
N LEU A 258 1.99 18.61 -11.14
CA LEU A 258 3.14 19.04 -10.36
C LEU A 258 2.75 20.11 -9.33
N GLU A 259 3.17 19.92 -8.08
CA GLU A 259 2.94 20.83 -6.97
C GLU A 259 4.22 21.13 -6.19
N HIS A 260 4.25 22.30 -5.57
CA HIS A 260 5.29 22.72 -4.63
C HIS A 260 4.69 22.73 -3.23
N TRP A 261 5.12 21.80 -2.39
CA TRP A 261 4.69 21.73 -1.00
C TRP A 261 5.70 22.44 -0.09
N ARG A 262 5.22 22.96 1.03
CA ARG A 262 6.11 23.43 2.08
C ARG A 262 6.69 22.23 2.82
N LEU A 263 7.82 22.44 3.49
CA LEU A 263 8.47 21.38 4.26
C LEU A 263 7.56 20.89 5.40
N GLU A 264 6.83 21.82 6.01
CA GLU A 264 5.90 21.58 7.11
C GLU A 264 4.73 20.69 6.65
N ASP A 265 4.22 20.91 5.43
CA ASP A 265 3.15 20.09 4.84
C ASP A 265 3.62 18.65 4.68
N LEU A 266 4.84 18.45 4.14
CA LEU A 266 5.41 17.11 4.00
C LEU A 266 5.61 16.43 5.36
N GLN A 267 6.08 17.16 6.38
CA GLN A 267 6.27 16.64 7.74
C GLN A 267 4.95 16.22 8.39
N LEU A 268 3.87 16.97 8.16
CA LEU A 268 2.55 16.66 8.69
C LEU A 268 1.91 15.45 7.96
N LEU A 269 2.00 15.43 6.64
CA LEU A 269 1.25 14.50 5.81
C LEU A 269 1.94 13.15 5.66
N TRP A 270 3.27 13.10 5.54
CA TRP A 270 3.98 11.85 5.25
C TRP A 270 4.07 10.93 6.46
N LYS A 271 3.67 9.67 6.28
CA LYS A 271 3.64 8.64 7.34
C LYS A 271 4.95 7.87 7.51
N GLY A 272 6.05 8.39 6.97
CA GLY A 272 7.37 7.78 7.07
C GLY A 272 7.54 6.47 6.32
N GLN A 273 6.67 6.18 5.34
CA GLN A 273 6.69 4.97 4.51
C GLN A 273 6.66 5.33 3.02
N GLY A 274 7.43 4.61 2.21
CA GLY A 274 7.43 4.80 0.77
C GLY A 274 7.96 3.62 -0.03
N LEU A 275 7.77 3.71 -1.35
CA LEU A 275 8.37 2.80 -2.33
C LEU A 275 9.25 3.58 -3.29
N ARG A 276 10.33 2.96 -3.75
CA ARG A 276 11.19 3.51 -4.79
C ARG A 276 11.64 2.44 -5.76
N LEU A 277 12.11 2.86 -6.93
CA LEU A 277 12.81 1.99 -7.85
C LEU A 277 14.31 2.15 -7.64
N VAL A 278 15.00 1.03 -7.45
CA VAL A 278 16.47 0.99 -7.38
C VAL A 278 17.01 0.06 -8.46
N PRO A 279 18.25 0.27 -8.93
CA PRO A 279 18.88 -0.65 -9.85
C PRO A 279 18.89 -2.08 -9.30
N ARG A 280 18.75 -3.08 -10.17
CA ARG A 280 18.75 -4.49 -9.78
C ARG A 280 20.15 -4.96 -9.40
N ASP A 281 21.17 -4.42 -10.07
CA ASP A 281 22.58 -4.76 -9.86
C ASP A 281 23.22 -3.99 -8.70
N SER A 282 22.48 -3.11 -8.02
CA SER A 282 22.95 -2.44 -6.79
C SER A 282 22.94 -3.38 -5.58
N VAL A 283 23.19 -4.68 -5.79
CA VAL A 283 23.32 -5.65 -4.71
C VAL A 283 24.37 -5.14 -3.72
N GLU A 284 23.86 -4.80 -2.54
CA GLU A 284 24.51 -4.46 -1.29
C GLU A 284 26.01 -4.77 -1.24
N GLN A 285 26.85 -3.74 -1.42
CA GLN A 285 27.90 -3.57 -0.42
C GLN A 285 27.21 -2.96 0.82
N PRO A 286 27.13 -3.67 1.95
CA PRO A 286 26.64 -3.09 3.19
C PRO A 286 27.66 -2.03 3.61
N GLY A 287 27.40 -0.75 3.27
CA GLY A 287 28.21 0.38 3.74
C GLY A 287 28.61 1.45 2.70
N ALA A 288 28.30 1.31 1.41
CA ALA A 288 28.72 2.30 0.40
C ALA A 288 27.55 3.16 -0.11
N SER A 289 27.15 4.16 0.67
CA SER A 289 26.29 5.25 0.20
C SER A 289 27.14 6.32 -0.51
N GLY A 290 27.28 6.21 -1.82
CA GLY A 290 27.85 7.25 -2.67
C GLY A 290 26.86 7.64 -3.79
N PRO A 291 26.45 8.91 -3.92
CA PRO A 291 25.54 9.35 -4.97
C PRO A 291 26.33 9.65 -6.24
N THR A 292 26.24 8.80 -7.27
CA THR A 292 26.86 9.12 -8.58
C THR A 292 25.98 8.66 -9.73
N GLU A 293 25.88 9.53 -10.74
CA GLU A 293 25.13 9.47 -12.02
C GLU A 293 23.64 9.85 -12.06
N ILE A 294 22.75 9.36 -11.18
CA ILE A 294 21.30 9.67 -11.36
C ILE A 294 20.99 11.16 -11.10
N ALA A 295 21.73 11.82 -10.22
CA ALA A 295 21.50 13.22 -9.88
C ALA A 295 21.74 14.21 -11.03
N SER A 296 22.60 13.88 -12.01
CA SER A 296 22.87 14.78 -13.15
C SER A 296 21.72 14.82 -14.15
N LEU A 297 21.02 13.69 -14.33
CA LEU A 297 19.84 13.59 -15.19
C LEU A 297 18.67 14.42 -14.64
N TRP A 298 18.47 14.42 -13.31
CA TRP A 298 17.47 15.25 -12.65
C TRP A 298 17.78 16.75 -12.67
N ASN A 299 19.05 17.13 -12.57
CA ASN A 299 19.45 18.53 -12.72
C ASN A 299 19.16 19.06 -14.13
N SER A 300 19.13 18.21 -15.16
CA SER A 300 18.76 18.63 -16.52
C SER A 300 17.25 18.87 -16.70
N LEU A 301 16.40 18.07 -16.03
CA LEU A 301 14.94 18.28 -16.02
C LEU A 301 14.51 19.53 -15.24
N ARG A 302 15.29 19.95 -14.23
CA ARG A 302 15.06 21.23 -13.51
C ARG A 302 15.18 22.47 -14.41
N LEU A 303 15.98 22.40 -15.47
CA LEU A 303 16.25 23.57 -16.31
C LEU A 303 15.20 23.81 -17.39
N THR A 304 14.32 22.84 -17.65
CA THR A 304 13.24 22.97 -18.65
C THR A 304 11.91 23.43 -18.06
N SER A 305 11.73 23.43 -16.74
CA SER A 305 10.58 24.08 -16.09
C SER A 305 10.85 25.58 -15.90
N ALA A 306 10.84 26.34 -17.00
CA ALA A 306 10.70 27.78 -16.93
C ALA A 306 9.40 28.09 -16.15
N ARG A 307 9.52 28.88 -15.06
CA ARG A 307 8.41 29.26 -14.17
C ARG A 307 7.13 29.52 -14.97
N PRO A 308 6.06 28.71 -14.82
CA PRO A 308 4.73 29.22 -15.08
C PRO A 308 4.52 30.37 -14.10
N ASN A 309 4.03 31.50 -14.61
CA ASN A 309 3.69 32.66 -13.80
C ASN A 309 2.96 32.27 -12.52
N ALA A 310 3.36 32.90 -11.42
CA ALA A 310 2.67 32.87 -10.13
C ALA A 310 1.20 33.29 -10.30
N VAL A 311 0.35 32.32 -10.60
CA VAL A 311 -1.11 32.38 -10.53
C VAL A 311 -1.57 31.12 -9.79
N ALA A 312 -1.10 30.96 -8.56
CA ALA A 312 -1.51 29.89 -7.66
C ALA A 312 -2.06 30.45 -6.33
N ALA A 313 -2.65 31.65 -6.36
CA ALA A 313 -3.34 32.26 -5.22
C ALA A 313 -4.74 32.79 -5.58
N SER A 314 -5.28 32.45 -6.76
CA SER A 314 -6.61 32.87 -7.18
C SER A 314 -7.19 31.83 -8.13
N ARG A 315 -7.84 30.80 -7.58
CA ARG A 315 -8.88 29.98 -8.20
C ARG A 315 -9.29 28.84 -7.25
N TYR A 316 -10.23 29.14 -6.36
CA TYR A 316 -11.08 28.12 -5.75
C TYR A 316 -12.53 28.60 -5.85
N SER A 317 -13.17 28.25 -6.96
CA SER A 317 -14.62 28.22 -7.11
C SER A 317 -15.00 26.90 -7.79
N VAL A 318 -14.52 25.79 -7.23
CA VAL A 318 -14.97 24.43 -7.58
C VAL A 318 -15.46 23.75 -6.30
N ALA A 319 -16.33 24.44 -5.56
CA ALA A 319 -17.08 23.84 -4.45
C ALA A 319 -18.34 23.09 -4.95
N SER A 320 -18.55 22.96 -6.27
CA SER A 320 -19.77 22.34 -6.83
C SER A 320 -19.61 20.88 -7.26
N GLU A 321 -18.40 20.34 -7.41
CA GLU A 321 -18.20 18.92 -7.77
C GLU A 321 -17.83 18.02 -6.58
N ALA A 322 -17.29 18.57 -5.49
CA ALA A 322 -17.07 17.81 -4.25
C ALA A 322 -18.41 17.35 -3.61
N THR A 323 -19.52 18.02 -3.92
CA THR A 323 -20.86 17.61 -3.48
C THR A 323 -21.39 16.39 -4.25
N ALA A 324 -20.90 16.13 -5.47
CA ALA A 324 -21.27 14.94 -6.24
C ALA A 324 -20.63 13.65 -5.69
N PHE A 325 -19.57 13.76 -4.89
CA PHE A 325 -18.93 12.61 -4.24
C PHE A 325 -19.61 12.17 -2.93
N ARG A 326 -20.53 12.97 -2.36
CA ARG A 326 -21.30 12.58 -1.17
C ARG A 326 -22.58 11.80 -1.47
N SER A 327 -22.98 11.63 -2.73
CA SER A 327 -24.26 10.99 -3.09
C SER A 327 -24.15 9.54 -3.59
N ILE A 328 -23.04 8.84 -3.34
CA ILE A 328 -22.83 7.44 -3.78
C ILE A 328 -22.86 6.45 -2.59
N GLU A 329 -23.15 6.92 -1.37
CA GLU A 329 -23.26 6.06 -0.18
C GLU A 329 -24.69 5.88 0.36
N ASP A 330 -25.71 6.24 -0.45
CA ASP A 330 -27.12 5.87 -0.21
C ASP A 330 -27.61 4.85 -1.25
#